data_AF-A0A9E1NS17-F1
#
_entry.id   AF-A0A9E1NS17-F1
#
_cell.length_a   1.000
_cell.length_b   1.000
_cell.length_c   1.000
_cell.angle_alpha   90.00
_cell.angle_beta   90.00
_cell.angle_gamma   90.00
#
_symmetry.space_group_name_H-M   'P 1'
#
loop_
_entity.id
_entity.type
_entity.pdbx_description
1 polymer ?
#
loop_
_entity_poly.entity_id
_entity_poly.type
_entity_poly.pdbx_seq_one_letter_code
_entity_poly.pdbx_strand_id
1 'polypeptide(L)'
;MHSKKEIESILIRWLTESQCSQFLPMLEQGKGKSSKIEDWTSIHSPDDLMSYDSLGEPSSDNYSRLVIGKLNGGLGTSMGCEGPKSLIKVKGEKTFMDLIVEQVCQLNSKWNKDIPLLLMNSFYTDKETTEFLEGCDVPLITFKQNMFPRVDAESFLPLNPDEYGWYPPGHGDFYSCIKQEGILRHLIEQGKDILFMSNADNLGAVADSKILNHMIEKKIPFLIEVTPKTPSDVKGGTLYEDEGKLKLLEIAQVPDEYIDDFCNQEKFSVFNTNNIWINLVALEEKLQEGPLNLNVIINQKEILG
;
A
#
# COMPACT_ATOMS: atom_id res chain seq x y z
N MET A 1 26.24 -6.79 19.70
CA MET A 1 25.63 -6.08 18.55
C MET A 1 26.43 -6.45 17.31
N HIS A 2 25.85 -7.21 16.38
CA HIS A 2 26.54 -7.64 15.16
C HIS A 2 26.84 -6.45 14.26
N SER A 3 27.97 -6.50 13.55
CA SER A 3 28.35 -5.40 12.66
C SER A 3 27.45 -5.37 11.41
N LYS A 4 27.16 -4.18 10.88
CA LYS A 4 26.41 -4.03 9.61
C LYS A 4 26.96 -4.90 8.48
N LYS A 5 28.29 -5.00 8.40
CA LYS A 5 29.02 -5.82 7.42
C LYS A 5 28.76 -7.33 7.57
N GLU A 6 28.58 -7.80 8.79
CA GLU A 6 28.29 -9.22 9.07
C GLU A 6 26.90 -9.59 8.56
N ILE A 7 25.91 -8.76 8.86
CA ILE A 7 24.53 -8.94 8.38
C ILE A 7 24.45 -8.85 6.86
N GLU A 8 25.11 -7.85 6.27
CA GLU A 8 25.19 -7.69 4.82
C GLU A 8 25.81 -8.93 4.16
N SER A 9 26.87 -9.50 4.72
CA SER A 9 27.50 -10.73 4.18
C SER A 9 26.60 -11.97 4.21
N ILE A 10 25.61 -12.01 5.11
CA ILE A 10 24.59 -13.06 5.16
C ILE A 10 23.54 -12.79 4.07
N LEU A 11 23.03 -11.56 4.02
CA LEU A 11 21.93 -11.17 3.13
C LEU A 11 22.26 -11.30 1.64
N ILE A 12 23.49 -10.98 1.22
CA ILE A 12 23.92 -11.10 -0.19
C ILE A 12 23.86 -12.54 -0.73
N ARG A 13 23.70 -13.55 0.14
CA ARG A 13 23.49 -14.94 -0.27
C ARG A 13 22.07 -15.21 -0.79
N TRP A 14 21.12 -14.34 -0.42
CA TRP A 14 19.69 -14.56 -0.61
C TRP A 14 18.99 -13.41 -1.34
N LEU A 15 19.47 -12.18 -1.14
CA LEU A 15 18.88 -10.95 -1.68
C LEU A 15 19.76 -10.33 -2.75
N THR A 16 19.11 -9.68 -3.72
CA THR A 16 19.80 -8.80 -4.68
C THR A 16 20.36 -7.56 -3.98
N GLU A 17 21.30 -6.86 -4.62
CA GLU A 17 21.84 -5.59 -4.10
C GLU A 17 20.73 -4.56 -3.82
N SER A 18 19.75 -4.47 -4.72
CA SER A 18 18.59 -3.59 -4.58
C SER A 18 17.75 -3.93 -3.35
N GLN A 19 17.47 -5.22 -3.14
CA GLN A 19 16.75 -5.73 -1.97
C GLN A 19 17.52 -5.48 -0.67
N CYS A 20 18.83 -5.71 -0.66
CA CYS A 20 19.69 -5.38 0.48
C CYS A 20 19.64 -3.89 0.84
N SER A 21 19.65 -3.01 -0.17
CA SER A 21 19.59 -1.55 0.03
C SER A 21 18.30 -1.07 0.70
N GLN A 22 17.22 -1.83 0.58
CA GLN A 22 15.94 -1.55 1.25
C GLN A 22 15.85 -2.20 2.62
N PHE A 23 16.24 -3.48 2.71
CA PHE A 23 16.11 -4.26 3.93
C PHE A 23 17.02 -3.75 5.06
N LEU A 24 18.24 -3.31 4.75
CA LEU A 24 19.19 -2.86 5.77
C LEU A 24 18.72 -1.60 6.53
N PRO A 25 18.27 -0.51 5.87
CA PRO A 25 17.65 0.62 6.57
C PRO A 25 16.44 0.22 7.41
N MET A 26 15.57 -0.68 6.89
CA MET A 26 14.42 -1.17 7.66
C MET A 26 14.85 -1.90 8.93
N LEU A 27 15.89 -2.73 8.83
CA LEU A 27 16.46 -3.44 9.98
C LEU A 27 17.11 -2.50 10.99
N GLU A 28 17.81 -1.46 10.53
CA GLU A 28 18.40 -0.42 11.38
C GLU A 28 17.33 0.37 12.13
N GLN A 29 16.25 0.77 11.46
CA GLN A 29 15.10 1.40 12.08
C GLN A 29 14.41 0.46 13.07
N GLY A 30 14.24 -0.82 12.72
CA GLY A 30 13.63 -1.80 13.61
C GLY A 30 14.44 -2.11 14.89
N LYS A 31 15.76 -1.93 14.85
CA LYS A 31 16.65 -2.03 16.04
C LYS A 31 16.56 -0.80 16.95
N GLY A 32 16.11 0.34 16.43
CA GLY A 32 16.19 1.63 17.07
C GLY A 32 14.83 2.17 17.51
N LYS A 33 14.69 2.44 18.83
CA LYS A 33 13.54 3.06 19.51
C LYS A 33 12.20 2.35 19.35
N SER A 34 11.34 2.54 20.36
CA SER A 34 9.93 2.14 20.30
C SER A 34 9.26 2.82 19.10
N SER A 35 8.44 2.08 18.34
CA SER A 35 7.56 2.66 17.32
C SER A 35 6.43 3.50 17.93
N LYS A 36 6.28 3.46 19.26
CA LYS A 36 5.24 4.19 19.98
C LYS A 36 5.55 5.69 20.01
N ILE A 37 4.51 6.50 19.85
CA ILE A 37 4.59 7.96 19.94
C ILE A 37 5.03 8.37 21.35
N GLU A 38 6.07 9.21 21.43
CA GLU A 38 6.62 9.71 22.70
C GLU A 38 5.72 10.81 23.34
N ASP A 39 5.19 11.73 22.53
CA ASP A 39 4.28 12.77 22.97
C ASP A 39 2.87 12.54 22.40
N TRP A 40 2.03 11.82 23.16
CA TRP A 40 0.64 11.58 22.76
C TRP A 40 -0.24 12.83 22.84
N THR A 41 0.16 13.82 23.64
CA THR A 41 -0.70 14.98 23.94
C THR A 41 -0.82 15.96 22.77
N SER A 42 0.16 15.94 21.86
CA SER A 42 0.13 16.71 20.62
C SER A 42 -0.66 16.01 19.49
N ILE A 43 -1.06 14.74 19.67
CA ILE A 43 -1.71 13.96 18.62
C ILE A 43 -3.23 14.16 18.65
N HIS A 44 -3.75 14.67 17.53
CA HIS A 44 -5.18 14.89 17.31
C HIS A 44 -5.53 14.65 15.84
N SER A 45 -6.82 14.45 15.55
CA SER A 45 -7.30 14.44 14.17
C SER A 45 -6.99 15.77 13.47
N PRO A 46 -6.64 15.75 12.17
CA PRO A 46 -6.45 16.97 11.41
C PRO A 46 -7.75 17.78 11.32
N ASP A 47 -7.64 19.10 11.50
CA ASP A 47 -8.80 20.01 11.48
C ASP A 47 -9.28 20.31 10.04
N ASP A 48 -8.41 20.23 9.04
CA ASP A 48 -8.67 20.66 7.66
C ASP A 48 -8.84 19.49 6.68
N LEU A 49 -9.79 18.60 6.98
CA LEU A 49 -10.18 17.53 6.05
C LEU A 49 -11.27 18.01 5.09
N MET A 50 -11.01 17.87 3.79
CA MET A 50 -11.97 18.25 2.76
C MET A 50 -13.08 17.19 2.61
N SER A 51 -14.34 17.63 2.64
CA SER A 51 -15.49 16.76 2.36
C SER A 51 -15.60 16.44 0.87
N TYR A 52 -15.87 15.18 0.53
CA TYR A 52 -16.14 14.74 -0.84
C TYR A 52 -17.26 15.56 -1.50
N ASP A 53 -18.30 15.92 -0.75
CA ASP A 53 -19.46 16.68 -1.27
C ASP A 53 -19.09 18.11 -1.70
N SER A 54 -17.94 18.62 -1.26
CA SER A 54 -17.42 19.93 -1.67
C SER A 54 -16.67 19.90 -3.01
N LEU A 55 -16.38 18.71 -3.55
CA LEU A 55 -15.69 18.58 -4.83
C LEU A 55 -16.60 18.98 -5.99
N GLY A 56 -16.09 19.88 -6.83
CA GLY A 56 -16.77 20.31 -8.05
C GLY A 56 -16.91 19.18 -9.07
N GLU A 57 -17.88 19.34 -9.97
CA GLU A 57 -17.97 18.48 -11.15
C GLU A 57 -16.75 18.67 -12.06
N PRO A 58 -16.26 17.59 -12.69
CA PRO A 58 -15.03 17.63 -13.48
C PRO A 58 -15.17 18.58 -14.67
N SER A 59 -14.22 19.51 -14.79
CA SER A 59 -14.19 20.51 -15.86
C SER A 59 -13.55 20.01 -17.16
N SER A 60 -12.80 18.91 -17.11
CA SER A 60 -12.00 18.39 -18.22
C SER A 60 -11.94 16.85 -18.25
N ASP A 61 -11.75 16.29 -19.45
CA ASP A 61 -11.54 14.86 -19.66
C ASP A 61 -10.06 14.50 -19.41
N ASN A 62 -9.75 14.20 -18.15
CA ASN A 62 -8.40 13.80 -17.72
C ASN A 62 -8.24 12.27 -17.59
N TYR A 63 -9.21 11.48 -18.03
CA TYR A 63 -9.26 10.03 -17.73
C TYR A 63 -8.10 9.25 -18.36
N SER A 64 -7.50 9.73 -19.45
CA SER A 64 -6.35 9.07 -20.09
C SER A 64 -5.10 9.03 -19.21
N ARG A 65 -5.00 9.93 -18.23
CA ARG A 65 -3.87 10.09 -17.30
C ARG A 65 -3.89 9.09 -16.14
N LEU A 66 -5.01 8.39 -15.97
CA LEU A 66 -5.26 7.50 -14.84
C LEU A 66 -4.62 6.11 -15.06
N VAL A 67 -4.13 5.54 -13.97
CA VAL A 67 -3.77 4.14 -13.78
C VAL A 67 -4.55 3.61 -12.57
N ILE A 68 -5.13 2.42 -12.68
CA ILE A 68 -5.82 1.77 -11.55
C ILE A 68 -4.88 0.72 -10.96
N GLY A 69 -4.41 0.95 -9.74
CA GLY A 69 -3.56 0.04 -8.97
C GLY A 69 -4.36 -0.79 -7.97
N LYS A 70 -4.11 -2.10 -7.91
CA LYS A 70 -4.67 -2.98 -6.87
C LYS A 70 -3.57 -3.74 -6.13
N LEU A 71 -3.67 -3.70 -4.81
CA LEU A 71 -2.82 -4.47 -3.89
C LEU A 71 -3.37 -5.89 -3.79
N ASN A 72 -2.62 -6.85 -4.33
CA ASN A 72 -3.02 -8.26 -4.48
C ASN A 72 -2.01 -9.23 -3.83
N GLY A 73 -1.27 -8.78 -2.82
CA GLY A 73 -0.27 -9.61 -2.13
C GLY A 73 -0.86 -10.60 -1.11
N GLY A 74 -2.10 -10.40 -0.70
CA GLY A 74 -2.74 -11.09 0.43
C GLY A 74 -3.36 -12.45 0.08
N LEU A 75 -3.21 -13.39 1.00
CA LEU A 75 -3.85 -14.70 0.93
C LEU A 75 -5.23 -14.73 1.61
N GLY A 76 -6.06 -15.65 1.15
CA GLY A 76 -7.40 -15.93 1.70
C GLY A 76 -7.42 -16.73 3.00
N THR A 77 -6.29 -16.89 3.69
CA THR A 77 -6.14 -17.84 4.82
C THR A 77 -7.10 -17.57 5.97
N SER A 78 -7.37 -16.31 6.28
CA SER A 78 -8.36 -15.91 7.29
C SER A 78 -9.80 -16.36 6.97
N MET A 79 -10.09 -16.61 5.68
CA MET A 79 -11.36 -17.10 5.18
C MET A 79 -11.34 -18.60 4.86
N GLY A 80 -10.26 -19.31 5.23
CA GLY A 80 -10.09 -20.74 4.99
C GLY A 80 -9.72 -21.10 3.55
N CYS A 81 -9.25 -20.15 2.74
CA CYS A 81 -8.77 -20.39 1.38
C CYS A 81 -7.25 -20.32 1.32
N GLU A 82 -6.61 -21.27 0.63
CA GLU A 82 -5.15 -21.32 0.48
C GLU A 82 -4.62 -20.37 -0.62
N GLY A 83 -5.47 -19.97 -1.56
CA GLY A 83 -5.09 -19.11 -2.69
C GLY A 83 -5.16 -17.60 -2.44
N PRO A 84 -4.92 -16.78 -3.49
CA PRO A 84 -5.05 -15.34 -3.44
C PRO A 84 -6.43 -14.91 -2.95
N LYS A 85 -6.49 -13.93 -2.04
CA LYS A 85 -7.77 -13.42 -1.54
C LYS A 85 -8.66 -12.87 -2.67
N SER A 86 -8.04 -12.31 -3.71
CA SER A 86 -8.75 -11.75 -4.86
C SER A 86 -9.49 -12.79 -5.71
N LEU A 87 -9.10 -14.07 -5.64
CA LEU A 87 -9.73 -15.16 -6.38
C LEU A 87 -10.86 -15.84 -5.59
N ILE A 88 -11.21 -15.32 -4.41
CA ILE A 88 -12.36 -15.78 -3.64
C ILE A 88 -13.64 -15.28 -4.29
N LYS A 89 -14.63 -16.18 -4.47
CA LYS A 89 -15.96 -15.86 -4.96
C LYS A 89 -16.74 -15.01 -3.95
N VAL A 90 -17.30 -13.90 -4.43
CA VAL A 90 -17.98 -12.89 -3.61
C VAL A 90 -19.40 -12.59 -4.06
N LYS A 91 -19.71 -12.77 -5.34
CA LYS A 91 -21.06 -12.51 -5.88
C LYS A 91 -21.41 -13.52 -6.96
N GLY A 92 -22.22 -14.52 -6.60
CA GLY A 92 -22.47 -15.67 -7.47
C GLY A 92 -21.15 -16.39 -7.74
N GLU A 93 -20.84 -16.62 -9.02
CA GLU A 93 -19.59 -17.25 -9.44
C GLU A 93 -18.41 -16.27 -9.58
N LYS A 94 -18.63 -14.95 -9.40
CA LYS A 94 -17.61 -13.93 -9.59
C LYS A 94 -16.72 -13.76 -8.37
N THR A 95 -15.43 -13.72 -8.62
CA THR A 95 -14.36 -13.40 -7.65
C THR A 95 -14.21 -11.89 -7.45
N PHE A 96 -13.39 -11.45 -6.49
CA PHE A 96 -13.02 -10.04 -6.41
C PHE A 96 -12.31 -9.59 -7.69
N MET A 97 -11.43 -10.43 -8.24
CA MET A 97 -10.67 -10.12 -9.46
C MET A 97 -11.60 -9.95 -10.67
N ASP A 98 -12.62 -10.82 -10.82
CA ASP A 98 -13.64 -10.66 -11.87
C ASP A 98 -14.32 -9.29 -11.79
N LEU A 99 -14.74 -8.89 -10.59
CA LEU A 99 -15.42 -7.61 -10.39
C LEU A 99 -14.50 -6.42 -10.64
N ILE A 100 -13.21 -6.52 -10.27
CA ILE A 100 -12.22 -5.49 -10.56
C ILE A 100 -12.05 -5.32 -12.08
N VAL A 101 -11.85 -6.42 -12.81
CA VAL A 101 -11.71 -6.38 -14.28
C VAL A 101 -12.96 -5.80 -14.92
N GLU A 102 -14.15 -6.23 -14.50
CA GLU A 102 -15.42 -5.68 -14.98
C GLU A 102 -15.56 -4.19 -14.70
N GLN A 103 -15.16 -3.72 -13.51
CA GLN A 103 -15.17 -2.29 -13.17
C GLN A 103 -14.24 -1.50 -14.10
N VAL A 104 -13.03 -1.99 -14.35
CA VAL A 104 -12.09 -1.32 -15.28
C VAL A 104 -12.64 -1.31 -16.71
N CYS A 105 -13.20 -2.41 -17.21
CA CYS A 105 -13.86 -2.46 -18.52
C CYS A 105 -15.02 -1.46 -18.63
N GLN A 106 -15.83 -1.34 -17.58
CA GLN A 106 -16.92 -0.38 -17.52
C GLN A 106 -16.42 1.06 -17.52
N LEU A 107 -15.34 1.36 -16.80
CA LEU A 107 -14.70 2.69 -16.81
C LEU A 107 -14.12 3.00 -18.19
N ASN A 108 -13.41 2.06 -18.81
CA ASN A 108 -12.87 2.20 -20.16
C ASN A 108 -13.97 2.46 -21.19
N SER A 109 -15.09 1.75 -21.10
CA SER A 109 -16.26 1.96 -21.95
C SER A 109 -16.94 3.31 -21.70
N LYS A 110 -17.13 3.69 -20.42
CA LYS A 110 -17.80 4.93 -20.00
C LYS A 110 -17.00 6.17 -20.38
N TRP A 111 -15.69 6.13 -20.21
CA TRP A 111 -14.80 7.26 -20.46
C TRP A 111 -14.13 7.21 -21.83
N ASN A 112 -14.35 6.13 -22.59
CA ASN A 112 -13.75 5.88 -23.91
C ASN A 112 -12.22 6.02 -23.86
N LYS A 113 -11.59 5.31 -22.92
CA LYS A 113 -10.14 5.28 -22.68
C LYS A 113 -9.63 3.87 -22.48
N ASP A 114 -8.31 3.70 -22.60
CA ASP A 114 -7.58 2.49 -22.23
C ASP A 114 -6.83 2.72 -20.91
N ILE A 115 -7.54 2.61 -19.79
CA ILE A 115 -6.96 2.71 -18.44
C ILE A 115 -6.35 1.36 -18.08
N PRO A 116 -5.05 1.32 -17.75
CA PRO A 116 -4.40 0.09 -17.35
C PRO A 116 -4.74 -0.29 -15.91
N LEU A 117 -4.83 -1.60 -15.69
CA LEU A 117 -4.87 -2.24 -14.39
C LEU A 117 -3.45 -2.65 -13.99
N LEU A 118 -2.94 -2.05 -12.91
CA LEU A 118 -1.64 -2.34 -12.31
C LEU A 118 -1.83 -3.22 -11.07
N LEU A 119 -1.30 -4.43 -11.07
CA LEU A 119 -1.43 -5.38 -9.96
C LEU A 119 -0.10 -5.62 -9.25
N MET A 120 -0.10 -5.38 -7.95
CA MET A 120 1.00 -5.76 -7.05
C MET A 120 0.71 -7.13 -6.46
N ASN A 121 1.37 -8.16 -6.98
CA ASN A 121 1.29 -9.53 -6.48
C ASN A 121 2.36 -9.79 -5.41
N SER A 122 2.20 -10.89 -4.67
CA SER A 122 3.27 -11.49 -3.88
C SER A 122 3.77 -12.77 -4.54
N PHE A 123 4.88 -13.30 -4.06
CA PHE A 123 5.33 -14.64 -4.49
C PHE A 123 4.32 -15.75 -4.15
N TYR A 124 3.36 -15.51 -3.25
CA TYR A 124 2.26 -16.42 -2.98
C TYR A 124 1.10 -16.29 -3.97
N THR A 125 0.90 -15.11 -4.56
CA THR A 125 -0.30 -14.82 -5.37
C THR A 125 -0.04 -14.68 -6.87
N ASP A 126 1.21 -14.46 -7.27
CA ASP A 126 1.61 -14.13 -8.64
C ASP A 126 1.15 -15.17 -9.66
N LYS A 127 1.53 -16.43 -9.45
CA LYS A 127 1.27 -17.51 -10.41
C LYS A 127 -0.23 -17.68 -10.70
N GLU A 128 -1.03 -17.89 -9.65
CA GLU A 128 -2.48 -18.11 -9.79
C GLU A 128 -3.19 -16.87 -10.35
N THR A 129 -2.73 -15.66 -9.99
CA THR A 129 -3.31 -14.42 -10.51
C THR A 129 -3.00 -14.24 -11.99
N THR A 130 -1.75 -14.49 -12.41
CA THR A 130 -1.36 -14.39 -13.82
C THR A 130 -2.12 -15.39 -14.68
N GLU A 131 -2.21 -16.65 -14.24
CA GLU A 131 -2.99 -17.69 -14.93
C GLU A 131 -4.48 -17.31 -15.04
N PHE A 132 -5.06 -16.74 -13.99
CA PHE A 132 -6.45 -16.29 -13.99
C PHE A 132 -6.73 -15.15 -14.97
N LEU A 133 -5.76 -14.25 -15.16
CA LEU A 133 -5.90 -13.06 -16.00
C LEU A 133 -5.50 -13.29 -17.46
N GLU A 134 -5.11 -14.51 -17.83
CA GLU A 134 -4.83 -14.86 -19.23
C GLU A 134 -6.07 -14.63 -20.09
N GLY A 135 -5.94 -13.76 -21.10
CA GLY A 135 -7.03 -13.43 -22.03
C GLY A 135 -8.00 -12.36 -21.54
N CYS A 136 -7.72 -11.67 -20.43
CA CYS A 136 -8.47 -10.46 -20.05
C CYS A 136 -8.28 -9.33 -21.07
N ASP A 137 -9.38 -8.70 -21.46
CA ASP A 137 -9.41 -7.59 -22.43
C ASP A 137 -9.22 -6.22 -21.75
N VAL A 138 -8.21 -6.12 -20.89
CA VAL A 138 -7.83 -4.88 -20.20
C VAL A 138 -6.32 -4.73 -20.28
N PRO A 139 -5.77 -3.51 -20.53
CA PRO A 139 -4.33 -3.30 -20.46
C PRO A 139 -3.83 -3.65 -19.06
N LEU A 140 -3.06 -4.73 -18.95
CA LEU A 140 -2.64 -5.30 -17.67
C LEU A 140 -1.14 -5.10 -17.47
N ILE A 141 -0.77 -4.63 -16.28
CA ILE A 141 0.61 -4.56 -15.82
C ILE A 141 0.65 -5.27 -14.47
N THR A 142 1.44 -6.34 -14.36
CA THR A 142 1.61 -7.07 -13.09
C THR A 142 3.06 -7.05 -12.67
N PHE A 143 3.30 -6.90 -11.38
CA PHE A 143 4.64 -7.04 -10.81
C PHE A 143 4.57 -7.71 -9.44
N LYS A 144 5.71 -8.26 -9.01
CA LYS A 144 5.86 -8.86 -7.69
C LYS A 144 6.50 -7.87 -6.73
N GLN A 145 5.93 -7.80 -5.53
CA GLN A 145 6.62 -7.18 -4.39
C GLN A 145 7.82 -8.02 -3.97
N ASN A 146 8.74 -7.41 -3.22
CA ASN A 146 9.92 -8.08 -2.69
C ASN A 146 9.56 -9.19 -1.69
N MET A 147 10.56 -10.01 -1.37
CA MET A 147 10.49 -10.98 -0.29
C MET A 147 11.77 -10.88 0.54
N PHE A 148 11.62 -10.88 1.86
CA PHE A 148 12.73 -10.72 2.79
C PHE A 148 12.80 -11.86 3.80
N PRO A 149 14.01 -12.15 4.33
CA PRO A 149 14.17 -13.12 5.41
C PRO A 149 13.58 -12.56 6.69
N ARG A 150 12.96 -13.44 7.50
CA ARG A 150 12.59 -13.10 8.88
C ARG A 150 13.85 -12.84 9.70
N VAL A 151 13.72 -12.12 10.81
CA VAL A 151 14.83 -11.86 11.72
C VAL A 151 14.52 -12.42 13.09
N ASP A 152 15.57 -12.90 13.76
CA ASP A 152 15.50 -13.31 15.15
C ASP A 152 15.19 -12.09 16.05
N ALA A 153 14.29 -12.26 17.01
CA ALA A 153 13.76 -11.15 17.81
C ALA A 153 14.79 -10.57 18.78
N GLU A 154 15.77 -11.36 19.23
CA GLU A 154 16.80 -10.91 20.17
C GLU A 154 18.05 -10.40 19.45
N SER A 155 18.57 -11.18 18.51
CA SER A 155 19.82 -10.88 17.82
C SER A 155 19.66 -9.97 16.60
N PHE A 156 18.43 -9.86 16.05
CA PHE A 156 18.12 -9.19 14.79
C PHE A 156 18.97 -9.72 13.62
N LEU A 157 19.41 -10.97 13.70
CA LEU A 157 20.08 -11.65 12.61
C LEU A 157 19.02 -12.21 11.64
N PRO A 158 19.26 -12.12 10.32
CA PRO A 158 18.44 -12.81 9.32
C PRO A 158 18.41 -14.31 9.58
N LEU A 159 17.21 -14.87 9.69
CA LEU A 159 16.95 -16.31 9.78
C LEU A 159 17.01 -16.94 8.39
N ASN A 160 17.43 -18.21 8.32
CA ASN A 160 17.50 -18.94 7.06
C ASN A 160 16.10 -19.08 6.42
N PRO A 161 15.85 -18.51 5.24
CA PRO A 161 14.53 -18.57 4.63
C PRO A 161 14.08 -19.97 4.23
N ASP A 162 15.01 -20.90 3.98
CA ASP A 162 14.68 -22.30 3.66
C ASP A 162 14.03 -23.02 4.84
N GLU A 163 14.30 -22.57 6.07
CA GLU A 163 13.80 -23.16 7.31
C GLU A 163 12.64 -22.33 7.89
N TYR A 164 12.77 -21.00 7.91
CA TYR A 164 11.82 -20.10 8.58
C TYR A 164 10.85 -19.39 7.63
N GLY A 165 11.01 -19.60 6.32
CA GLY A 165 10.20 -19.02 5.27
C GLY A 165 10.49 -17.55 4.98
N TRP A 166 10.02 -17.13 3.82
CA TRP A 166 10.06 -15.75 3.36
C TRP A 166 8.82 -14.96 3.81
N TYR A 167 8.94 -13.64 3.91
CA TYR A 167 7.78 -12.77 4.09
C TYR A 167 7.80 -11.59 3.09
N PRO A 168 6.62 -11.13 2.64
CA PRO A 168 6.54 -9.88 1.89
C PRO A 168 6.62 -8.66 2.82
N PRO A 169 7.33 -7.58 2.46
CA PRO A 169 7.48 -6.37 3.28
C PRO A 169 6.25 -5.47 3.37
N GLY A 170 5.06 -5.98 3.03
CA GLY A 170 3.80 -5.24 3.08
C GLY A 170 3.62 -4.25 1.92
N HIS A 171 2.50 -3.53 1.94
CA HIS A 171 2.08 -2.67 0.82
C HIS A 171 2.99 -1.45 0.59
N GLY A 172 3.77 -1.04 1.59
CA GLY A 172 4.72 0.07 1.46
C GLY A 172 5.83 -0.17 0.44
N ASP A 173 6.08 -1.43 0.07
CA ASP A 173 7.06 -1.81 -0.94
C ASP A 173 6.60 -1.54 -2.39
N PHE A 174 5.35 -1.13 -2.58
CA PHE A 174 4.79 -0.81 -3.89
C PHE A 174 5.65 0.22 -4.62
N TYR A 175 5.99 1.32 -3.92
CA TYR A 175 6.68 2.47 -4.51
C TYR A 175 8.10 2.14 -4.99
N SER A 176 8.82 1.33 -4.21
CA SER A 176 10.14 0.83 -4.57
C SER A 176 10.08 -0.08 -5.78
N CYS A 177 9.17 -1.06 -5.77
CA CYS A 177 9.05 -2.05 -6.83
C CYS A 177 8.73 -1.42 -8.17
N ILE A 178 7.73 -0.52 -8.24
CA ILE A 178 7.38 0.11 -9.53
C ILE A 178 8.52 0.95 -10.11
N LYS A 179 9.39 1.50 -9.25
CA LYS A 179 10.59 2.23 -9.69
C LYS A 179 11.65 1.28 -10.21
N GLN A 180 11.95 0.22 -9.46
CA GLN A 180 12.97 -0.77 -9.80
C GLN A 180 12.65 -1.53 -11.09
N GLU A 181 11.39 -1.88 -11.28
CA GLU A 181 10.89 -2.56 -12.48
C GLU A 181 10.73 -1.61 -13.67
N GLY A 182 11.01 -0.31 -13.51
CA GLY A 182 10.85 0.71 -14.57
C GLY A 182 9.41 1.06 -14.93
N ILE A 183 8.41 0.44 -14.26
CA ILE A 183 6.98 0.66 -14.47
C ILE A 183 6.60 2.12 -14.26
N LEU A 184 7.11 2.74 -13.19
CA LEU A 184 6.84 4.14 -12.86
C LEU A 184 7.16 5.06 -14.05
N ARG A 185 8.36 4.93 -14.60
CA ARG A 185 8.81 5.77 -15.71
C ARG A 185 8.08 5.44 -17.01
N HIS A 186 7.84 4.17 -17.27
CA HIS A 186 7.06 3.73 -18.42
C HIS A 186 5.64 4.33 -18.45
N LEU A 187 4.95 4.35 -17.31
CA LEU A 187 3.62 4.96 -17.17
C LEU A 187 3.66 6.47 -17.44
N ILE A 188 4.63 7.18 -16.86
CA ILE A 188 4.81 8.62 -17.06
C ILE A 188 5.08 8.94 -18.54
N GLU A 189 5.92 8.17 -19.21
CA GLU A 189 6.24 8.33 -20.64
C GLU A 189 5.02 8.09 -21.54
N GLN A 190 4.04 7.30 -21.10
CA GLN A 190 2.74 7.12 -21.77
C GLN A 190 1.73 8.23 -21.46
N GLY A 191 2.11 9.26 -20.69
CA GLY A 191 1.22 10.33 -20.26
C GLY A 191 0.24 9.92 -19.16
N LYS A 192 0.53 8.82 -18.46
CA LYS A 192 -0.24 8.33 -17.32
C LYS A 192 0.47 8.74 -16.03
N ASP A 193 0.01 9.82 -15.42
CA ASP A 193 0.67 10.46 -14.29
C ASP A 193 -0.15 10.47 -12.98
N ILE A 194 -1.36 9.89 -12.97
CA ILE A 194 -2.16 9.71 -11.76
C ILE A 194 -2.43 8.22 -11.53
N LEU A 195 -2.04 7.73 -10.36
CA LEU A 195 -2.32 6.36 -9.90
C LEU A 195 -3.38 6.39 -8.80
N PHE A 196 -4.46 5.64 -9.01
CA PHE A 196 -5.43 5.31 -7.96
C PHE A 196 -5.14 3.90 -7.43
N MET A 197 -4.61 3.79 -6.22
CA MET A 197 -4.24 2.54 -5.56
C MET A 197 -5.25 2.16 -4.48
N SER A 198 -5.65 0.90 -4.41
CA SER A 198 -6.54 0.39 -3.37
C SER A 198 -6.36 -1.13 -3.14
N ASN A 199 -6.93 -1.66 -2.06
CA ASN A 199 -6.89 -3.10 -1.82
C ASN A 199 -7.78 -3.86 -2.83
N ALA A 200 -7.34 -5.05 -3.26
CA ALA A 200 -8.15 -5.89 -4.14
C ALA A 200 -9.44 -6.42 -3.49
N ASP A 201 -9.50 -6.50 -2.16
CA ASP A 201 -10.69 -6.90 -1.42
C ASP A 201 -11.66 -5.74 -1.13
N ASN A 202 -11.29 -4.50 -1.45
CA ASN A 202 -12.17 -3.34 -1.35
C ASN A 202 -12.89 -3.09 -2.69
N LEU A 203 -14.08 -3.69 -2.86
CA LEU A 203 -14.91 -3.51 -4.05
C LEU A 203 -15.54 -2.12 -4.17
N GLY A 204 -15.60 -1.35 -3.07
CA GLY A 204 -16.08 0.03 -3.07
C GLY A 204 -15.06 1.03 -3.63
N ALA A 205 -13.79 0.61 -3.74
CA ALA A 205 -12.71 1.43 -4.28
C ALA A 205 -12.74 1.44 -5.82
N VAL A 206 -13.57 2.32 -6.38
CA VAL A 206 -13.67 2.59 -7.82
C VAL A 206 -13.15 4.00 -8.09
N ALA A 207 -12.42 4.17 -9.20
CA ALA A 207 -11.87 5.47 -9.55
C ALA A 207 -12.98 6.52 -9.76
N ASP A 208 -12.89 7.63 -9.04
CA ASP A 208 -13.84 8.73 -9.09
C ASP A 208 -13.31 9.91 -9.94
N SER A 209 -14.15 10.40 -10.85
CA SER A 209 -13.79 11.48 -11.76
C SER A 209 -13.58 12.83 -11.06
N LYS A 210 -14.31 13.12 -9.98
CA LYS A 210 -14.17 14.36 -9.20
C LYS A 210 -12.84 14.38 -8.48
N ILE A 211 -12.46 13.28 -7.83
CA ILE A 211 -11.17 13.17 -7.11
C ILE A 211 -10.01 13.29 -8.10
N LEU A 212 -10.06 12.56 -9.23
CA LEU A 212 -9.05 12.64 -10.28
C LEU A 212 -8.84 14.09 -10.77
N ASN A 213 -9.92 14.78 -11.11
CA ASN A 213 -9.84 16.15 -11.62
C ASN A 213 -9.38 17.13 -10.55
N HIS A 214 -9.86 17.00 -9.32
CA HIS A 214 -9.43 17.82 -8.20
C HIS A 214 -7.91 17.69 -7.97
N MET A 215 -7.40 16.46 -7.97
CA MET A 215 -5.98 16.18 -7.81
C MET A 215 -5.12 16.86 -8.89
N ILE A 216 -5.59 16.81 -10.14
CA ILE A 216 -4.92 17.42 -11.29
C ILE A 216 -4.95 18.95 -11.22
N GLU A 217 -6.12 19.54 -11.01
CA GLU A 217 -6.33 20.99 -11.00
C GLU A 217 -5.56 21.66 -9.86
N LYS A 218 -5.54 21.03 -8.68
CA LYS A 218 -4.84 21.52 -7.48
C LYS A 218 -3.38 21.06 -7.41
N LYS A 219 -2.92 20.23 -8.36
CA LYS A 219 -1.57 19.66 -8.39
C LYS A 219 -1.21 18.95 -7.07
N ILE A 220 -2.16 18.20 -6.53
CA ILE A 220 -1.97 17.47 -5.27
C ILE A 220 -1.05 16.26 -5.55
N PRO A 221 0.09 16.13 -4.84
CA PRO A 221 1.04 15.05 -5.11
C PRO A 221 0.57 13.69 -4.55
N PHE A 222 -0.19 13.72 -3.45
CA PHE A 222 -0.62 12.54 -2.72
C PHE A 222 -1.92 12.84 -1.97
N LEU A 223 -2.92 11.98 -2.12
CA LEU A 223 -4.24 12.12 -1.49
C LEU A 223 -4.67 10.76 -0.94
N ILE A 224 -5.27 10.76 0.26
CA ILE A 224 -5.86 9.57 0.89
C ILE A 224 -7.35 9.83 1.05
N GLU A 225 -8.19 8.87 0.68
CA GLU A 225 -9.60 8.90 1.07
C GLU A 225 -9.77 8.39 2.49
N VAL A 226 -10.53 9.12 3.30
CA VAL A 226 -10.88 8.73 4.66
C VAL A 226 -12.38 8.63 4.80
N THR A 227 -12.82 7.83 5.76
CA THR A 227 -14.25 7.68 6.12
C THR A 227 -14.43 8.01 7.60
N PRO A 228 -15.62 8.48 8.03
CA PRO A 228 -15.93 8.57 9.45
C PRO A 228 -15.71 7.22 10.15
N LYS A 229 -15.07 7.27 11.31
CA LYS A 229 -14.75 6.09 12.11
C LYS A 229 -16.01 5.55 12.79
N THR A 230 -16.25 4.24 12.70
CA THR A 230 -17.34 3.55 13.40
C THR A 230 -16.80 2.70 14.56
N PRO A 231 -17.67 2.21 15.47
CA PRO A 231 -17.23 1.29 16.53
C PRO A 231 -16.61 -0.02 16.03
N SER A 232 -16.80 -0.38 14.76
CA SER A 232 -16.19 -1.58 14.16
C SER A 232 -14.76 -1.34 13.67
N ASP A 233 -14.36 -0.08 13.51
CA ASP A 233 -13.10 0.34 12.87
C ASP A 233 -11.98 0.48 13.90
N VAL A 234 -11.72 -0.59 14.64
CA VAL A 234 -10.77 -0.60 15.77
C VAL A 234 -9.33 -0.98 15.38
N LYS A 235 -9.13 -1.59 14.20
CA LYS A 235 -7.84 -2.21 13.81
C LYS A 235 -7.04 -1.45 12.74
N GLY A 236 -7.62 -0.46 12.07
CA GLY A 236 -6.91 0.28 11.03
C GLY A 236 -6.50 1.67 11.49
N GLY A 237 -5.59 2.28 10.73
CA GLY A 237 -5.00 3.57 11.08
C GLY A 237 -5.95 4.76 10.95
N THR A 238 -5.63 5.82 11.68
CA THR A 238 -6.22 7.16 11.57
C THR A 238 -5.18 8.15 11.04
N LEU A 239 -5.62 9.33 10.62
CA LEU A 239 -4.72 10.44 10.35
C LEU A 239 -4.50 11.29 11.59
N TYR A 240 -3.31 11.86 11.70
CA TYR A 240 -2.97 12.93 12.64
C TYR A 240 -2.07 13.96 11.96
N GLU A 241 -2.04 15.17 12.52
CA GLU A 241 -1.14 16.23 12.07
C GLU A 241 0.07 16.33 13.01
N ASP A 242 1.25 16.45 12.42
CA ASP A 242 2.50 16.68 13.14
C ASP A 242 3.40 17.61 12.32
N GLU A 243 3.81 18.74 12.92
CA GLU A 243 4.59 19.80 12.27
C GLU A 243 3.99 20.27 10.92
N GLY A 244 2.67 20.40 10.84
CA GLY A 244 1.97 20.83 9.61
C GLY A 244 1.96 19.77 8.51
N LYS A 245 2.27 18.51 8.83
CA LYS A 245 2.23 17.38 7.90
C LYS A 245 1.26 16.32 8.40
N LEU A 246 0.46 15.81 7.48
CA LEU A 246 -0.39 14.66 7.74
C LEU A 246 0.46 13.39 7.82
N LYS A 247 0.21 12.61 8.86
CA LYS A 247 0.83 11.31 9.09
C LYS A 247 -0.26 10.26 9.37
N LEU A 248 0.05 9.01 9.02
CA LEU A 248 -0.77 7.86 9.36
C LEU A 248 -0.35 7.35 10.73
N LEU A 249 -1.33 7.18 11.62
CA LEU A 249 -1.19 6.59 12.94
C LEU A 249 -1.80 5.19 12.93
N GLU A 250 -0.96 4.19 13.09
CA GLU A 250 -1.37 2.80 13.30
C GLU A 250 -1.43 2.45 14.79
N ILE A 251 -2.29 1.50 15.15
CA ILE A 251 -2.43 1.07 16.55
C ILE A 251 -1.11 0.58 17.17
N ALA A 252 -0.21 0.01 16.38
CA ALA A 252 1.12 -0.43 16.80
C ALA A 252 2.05 0.72 17.25
N GLN A 253 1.69 1.97 16.95
CA GLN A 253 2.40 3.18 17.35
C GLN A 253 1.74 3.87 18.56
N VAL A 254 0.63 3.34 19.06
CA VAL A 254 -0.09 3.90 20.21
C VAL A 254 0.49 3.33 21.50
N PRO A 255 0.84 4.15 22.51
CA PRO A 255 1.20 3.64 23.84
C PRO A 255 0.04 2.88 24.48
N ASP A 256 0.33 1.89 25.31
CA ASP A 256 -0.71 0.96 25.80
C ASP A 256 -1.76 1.67 26.65
N GLU A 257 -1.35 2.71 27.40
CA GLU A 257 -2.26 3.54 28.18
C GLU A 257 -3.22 4.41 27.36
N TYR A 258 -3.00 4.56 26.05
CA TYR A 258 -3.77 5.44 25.16
C TYR A 258 -4.52 4.68 24.05
N ILE A 259 -4.64 3.36 24.16
CA ILE A 259 -5.41 2.55 23.19
C ILE A 259 -6.89 2.97 23.19
N ASP A 260 -7.47 3.22 24.37
CA ASP A 260 -8.87 3.66 24.47
C ASP A 260 -9.08 5.04 23.83
N ASP A 261 -8.11 5.94 23.99
CA ASP A 261 -8.06 7.24 23.32
C ASP A 261 -8.01 7.08 21.79
N PHE A 262 -7.19 6.16 21.28
CA PHE A 262 -7.11 5.86 19.85
C PHE A 262 -8.44 5.34 19.31
N CYS A 263 -9.13 4.49 20.06
CA CYS A 263 -10.45 3.96 19.70
C CYS A 263 -11.57 5.01 19.82
N ASN A 264 -11.36 6.10 20.55
CA ASN A 264 -12.36 7.14 20.75
C ASN A 264 -12.61 7.98 19.48
N GLN A 265 -13.84 7.93 18.99
CA GLN A 265 -14.30 8.65 17.79
C GLN A 265 -14.33 10.18 17.96
N GLU A 266 -14.41 10.69 19.19
CA GLU A 266 -14.37 12.12 19.46
C GLU A 266 -12.95 12.69 19.27
N LYS A 267 -11.93 11.88 19.58
CA LYS A 267 -10.52 12.26 19.41
C LYS A 267 -10.02 11.98 17.99
N PHE A 268 -10.39 10.82 17.45
CA PHE A 268 -10.07 10.40 16.09
C PHE A 268 -11.33 10.10 15.30
N SER A 269 -11.78 11.08 14.51
CA SER A 269 -13.08 11.03 13.83
C SER A 269 -13.05 10.27 12.50
N VAL A 270 -11.86 9.98 11.97
CA VAL A 270 -11.69 9.39 10.64
C VAL A 270 -10.86 8.12 10.65
N PHE A 271 -11.01 7.34 9.59
CA PHE A 271 -10.33 6.08 9.35
C PHE A 271 -9.74 6.06 7.95
N ASN A 272 -8.50 5.55 7.82
CA ASN A 272 -7.83 5.40 6.53
C ASN A 272 -8.43 4.23 5.74
N THR A 273 -9.03 4.52 4.58
CA THR A 273 -9.63 3.49 3.71
C THR A 273 -8.61 2.66 2.93
N ASN A 274 -7.36 3.12 2.89
CA ASN A 274 -6.30 2.64 2.00
C ASN A 274 -6.63 2.82 0.49
N ASN A 275 -7.54 3.74 0.16
CA ASN A 275 -7.72 4.27 -1.19
C ASN A 275 -6.82 5.51 -1.33
N ILE A 276 -5.79 5.40 -2.17
CA ILE A 276 -4.70 6.36 -2.25
C ILE A 276 -4.54 6.82 -3.69
N TRP A 277 -4.45 8.12 -3.88
CA TRP A 277 -4.19 8.75 -5.17
C TRP A 277 -2.80 9.37 -5.17
N ILE A 278 -2.01 9.06 -6.19
CA ILE A 278 -0.59 9.43 -6.26
C ILE A 278 -0.30 10.10 -7.60
N ASN A 279 0.35 11.25 -7.57
CA ASN A 279 0.94 11.85 -8.76
C ASN A 279 2.28 11.16 -9.01
N LEU A 280 2.37 10.42 -10.11
CA LEU A 280 3.53 9.59 -10.43
C LEU A 280 4.78 10.44 -10.75
N VAL A 281 4.61 11.64 -11.29
CA VAL A 281 5.74 12.57 -11.50
C VAL A 281 6.29 13.06 -10.17
N ALA A 282 5.43 13.49 -9.25
CA ALA A 282 5.85 13.89 -7.91
C ALA A 282 6.48 12.72 -7.13
N LEU A 283 5.98 11.49 -7.33
CA LEU A 283 6.58 10.29 -6.78
C LEU A 283 7.98 10.02 -7.37
N GLU A 284 8.16 10.14 -8.69
CA GLU A 284 9.46 9.97 -9.33
C GLU A 284 10.48 10.99 -8.79
N GLU A 285 10.11 12.26 -8.72
CA GLU A 285 10.93 13.33 -8.12
C GLU A 285 11.31 12.99 -6.67
N LYS A 286 10.32 12.57 -5.85
CA LYS A 286 10.59 12.23 -4.45
C LYS A 286 11.53 11.03 -4.31
N LEU A 287 11.39 10.03 -5.17
CA LEU A 287 12.24 8.85 -5.19
C LEU A 287 13.65 9.14 -5.74
N GLN A 288 13.86 10.23 -6.48
CA GLN A 288 15.20 10.67 -6.91
C GLN A 288 15.98 11.30 -5.75
N GLU A 289 15.31 11.92 -4.78
CA GLU A 289 15.94 12.47 -3.56
C GLU A 289 16.44 11.37 -2.61
N GLY A 290 15.86 10.18 -2.67
CA GLY A 290 16.21 9.05 -1.81
C GLY A 290 15.05 8.07 -1.60
N PRO A 291 15.23 7.06 -0.75
CA PRO A 291 14.13 6.18 -0.36
C PRO A 291 13.03 6.95 0.39
N LEU A 292 11.78 6.52 0.25
CA LEU A 292 10.68 7.09 1.01
C LEU A 292 10.88 6.83 2.51
N ASN A 293 10.65 7.86 3.32
CA ASN A 293 10.67 7.73 4.77
C ASN A 293 9.33 7.17 5.26
N LEU A 294 9.16 5.85 5.11
CA LEU A 294 8.02 5.10 5.64
C LEU A 294 8.39 4.52 7.00
N ASN A 295 7.47 4.59 7.97
CA ASN A 295 7.70 3.99 9.28
C ASN A 295 7.72 2.47 9.18
N VAL A 296 8.77 1.84 9.73
CA VAL A 296 8.84 0.38 9.84
C VAL A 296 7.86 -0.10 10.92
N ILE A 297 7.02 -1.06 10.53
CA ILE A 297 6.11 -1.76 11.45
C ILE A 297 6.73 -3.12 11.74
N ILE A 298 7.02 -3.38 13.02
CA ILE A 298 7.57 -4.66 13.47
C ILE A 298 6.41 -5.57 13.87
N ASN A 299 6.26 -6.68 13.15
CA ASN A 299 5.29 -7.72 13.48
C ASN A 299 6.02 -8.92 14.09
N GLN A 300 5.78 -9.18 15.37
CA GLN A 300 6.29 -10.39 16.03
C GLN A 300 5.37 -11.57 15.73
N LYS A 301 5.97 -12.71 15.37
CA LYS A 301 5.26 -13.96 15.08
C LYS A 301 6.00 -15.13 15.71
N GLU A 302 5.27 -16.04 16.33
CA GLU A 302 5.80 -17.34 16.70
C GLU A 302 5.82 -18.24 15.46
N ILE A 303 6.99 -18.79 15.17
CA ILE A 303 7.18 -19.76 14.09
C ILE A 303 7.27 -21.12 14.77
N LEU A 304 6.30 -22.00 14.50
CA LEU A 304 6.42 -23.40 14.89
C LEU A 304 7.53 -24.01 14.03
N GLY A 305 8.63 -24.42 14.68
CA GLY A 305 9.66 -25.26 14.09
C GLY A 305 9.22 -26.71 13.96
#